data_AF-A0A955EHA5-F1
#
_entry.id   AF-A0A955EHA5-F1
#
_cell.length_a   1.000
_cell.length_b   1.000
_cell.length_c   1.000
_cell.angle_alpha   90.00
_cell.angle_beta   90.00
_cell.angle_gamma   90.00
#
_symmetry.space_group_name_H-M   'P 1'
#
loop_
_entity.id
_entity.type
_entity.pdbx_description
1 polymer ?
#
loop_
_entity_poly.entity_id
_entity_poly.type
_entity_poly.pdbx_seq_one_letter_code
_entity_poly.pdbx_strand_id
1 'polypeptide(L)'
;MNRHRLTTVALAAALAALLGVSVVGLQGQDAPPAGDPVDDSISTLVALDDERTPDPGDKVRIYLNDGRRFEGVLMARTEREVRVEISRVEVGFAVQDVVSVVRLAPPEERFQTLRALIEDEDFDRRVGLANWAKEQGLLVLALDEVNAVLKADPMHPEAQRARTAIESLMQIEANRAWDLMEETVAQDVAPPRRLGVDEFPLLTSDEINLMKVFEVDLRDTRRILIKRETVDHLLARYADNPLIPTTREGKAAFHRKSASEILDVMFRVRARELYREVQIVDQPRSMGFFRDKVHAGWLINSCATTRCHGGTEAGTLMLNNRRPTAEETVYTNFLIIERFRTSDGRPLINYQEPELSPLLHFGLPREEALTPHPRVRGWTPTFRSRTARPFRNTVEWIQMMYRPRPEYPIEYAPPGEVAAAEKAENPAEPPVER
;
A
#
# COMPACT_ATOMS: atom_id res chain seq x y z
N MET A 1 -6.29 35.67 52.50
CA MET A 1 -7.02 36.71 51.73
C MET A 1 -7.96 35.97 50.77
N ASN A 2 -9.22 35.76 51.14
CA ASN A 2 -10.40 36.56 50.71
C ASN A 2 -10.47 36.70 49.17
N ARG A 3 -11.55 36.40 48.45
CA ARG A 3 -12.94 35.96 48.77
C ARG A 3 -13.65 35.69 47.43
N HIS A 4 -14.64 34.77 47.48
CA HIS A 4 -15.88 34.64 46.67
C HIS A 4 -15.81 34.57 45.13
N ARG A 5 -16.26 33.53 44.41
CA ARG A 5 -17.52 32.73 44.41
C ARG A 5 -18.76 33.53 43.99
N LEU A 6 -19.44 33.05 42.93
CA LEU A 6 -20.90 32.84 42.74
C LEU A 6 -21.56 33.52 41.52
N THR A 7 -22.19 32.65 40.70
CA THR A 7 -23.56 32.70 40.10
C THR A 7 -23.88 33.85 39.12
N THR A 8 -24.74 33.74 38.10
CA THR A 8 -26.08 33.12 38.04
C THR A 8 -26.63 33.20 36.60
N VAL A 9 -27.40 32.17 36.21
CA VAL A 9 -28.71 32.20 35.53
C VAL A 9 -28.86 32.64 34.06
N ALA A 10 -29.60 31.77 33.36
CA ALA A 10 -30.19 31.83 32.04
C ALA A 10 -31.17 32.99 31.81
N LEU A 11 -31.38 33.37 30.54
CA LEU A 11 -32.73 33.69 30.04
C LEU A 11 -32.82 33.54 28.53
N ALA A 12 -33.96 33.01 28.12
CA ALA A 12 -34.41 32.77 26.75
C ALA A 12 -34.97 34.04 26.09
N ALA A 13 -35.35 33.85 24.82
CA ALA A 13 -36.41 34.53 24.05
C ALA A 13 -35.95 35.49 22.93
N ALA A 14 -36.15 34.99 21.72
CA ALA A 14 -36.92 35.59 20.62
C ALA A 14 -36.71 37.08 20.33
N LEU A 15 -36.25 37.36 19.10
CA LEU A 15 -36.75 38.52 18.35
C LEU A 15 -37.03 38.10 16.90
N ALA A 16 -38.31 38.14 16.56
CA ALA A 16 -38.79 38.27 15.21
C ALA A 16 -38.87 39.75 14.84
N ALA A 17 -38.74 40.00 13.54
CA ALA A 17 -39.34 41.08 12.75
C ALA A 17 -38.41 42.22 12.27
N LEU A 18 -38.59 42.44 10.96
CA LEU A 18 -38.42 43.66 10.16
C LEU A 18 -37.01 43.97 9.67
N LEU A 19 -36.82 43.79 8.35
CA LEU A 19 -36.71 44.92 7.42
C LEU A 19 -37.07 44.44 6.01
N GLY A 20 -38.11 45.04 5.44
CA GLY A 20 -38.43 44.93 4.02
C GLY A 20 -37.57 45.88 3.19
N VAL A 21 -37.16 45.44 2.01
CA VAL A 21 -36.78 46.32 0.89
C VAL A 21 -37.28 45.71 -0.42
N SER A 22 -38.16 46.49 -1.03
CA SER A 22 -38.48 46.69 -2.45
C SER A 22 -38.02 45.69 -3.52
N VAL A 23 -39.05 45.25 -4.25
CA VAL A 23 -39.05 44.72 -5.62
C VAL A 23 -38.36 45.68 -6.58
N VAL A 24 -37.31 45.20 -7.25
CA VAL A 24 -36.82 45.74 -8.53
C VAL A 24 -36.75 44.57 -9.50
N GLY A 25 -37.48 44.70 -10.60
CA GLY A 25 -37.57 43.69 -11.64
C GLY A 25 -36.25 43.53 -12.40
N LEU A 26 -35.89 42.27 -12.64
CA LEU A 26 -34.95 41.86 -13.68
C LEU A 26 -35.61 40.73 -14.46
N GLN A 27 -36.10 41.09 -15.65
CA GLN A 27 -36.32 40.16 -16.75
C GLN A 27 -34.95 39.63 -17.19
N GLY A 28 -34.84 38.31 -17.33
CA GLY A 28 -33.63 37.62 -17.76
C GLY A 28 -33.69 36.15 -17.39
N GLN A 29 -34.56 35.40 -18.08
CA GLN A 29 -34.53 33.94 -18.08
C GLN A 29 -33.30 33.50 -18.88
N ASP A 30 -32.26 33.02 -18.20
CA ASP A 30 -31.36 32.01 -18.76
C ASP A 30 -31.67 30.70 -18.03
N ALA A 31 -32.26 29.78 -18.79
CA ALA A 31 -32.51 28.42 -18.36
C ALA A 31 -31.18 27.68 -18.12
N PRO A 32 -31.11 26.75 -17.16
CA PRO A 32 -29.98 25.83 -17.06
C PRO A 32 -29.86 25.02 -18.37
N PRO A 33 -28.64 24.71 -18.83
CA PRO A 33 -28.45 23.94 -20.05
C PRO A 33 -29.12 22.57 -19.91
N ALA A 34 -29.96 22.25 -20.89
CA ALA A 34 -30.55 20.93 -21.05
C ALA A 34 -29.42 19.88 -21.06
N GLY A 35 -29.52 18.88 -20.18
CA GLY A 35 -28.69 17.70 -20.28
C GLY A 35 -28.90 17.03 -21.64
N ASP A 36 -27.82 16.52 -22.21
CA ASP A 36 -27.86 15.77 -23.46
C ASP A 36 -28.96 14.69 -23.42
N PRO A 37 -29.69 14.47 -24.53
CA PRO A 37 -30.71 13.45 -24.60
C PRO A 37 -30.04 12.08 -24.46
N VAL A 38 -30.21 11.46 -23.30
CA VAL A 38 -29.98 10.03 -23.14
C VAL A 38 -30.89 9.34 -24.15
N ASP A 39 -30.30 8.51 -25.01
CA ASP A 39 -30.96 7.77 -26.08
C ASP A 39 -32.28 7.10 -25.60
N ASP A 40 -33.40 7.69 -26.00
CA ASP A 40 -34.77 7.32 -25.59
C ASP A 40 -35.19 5.92 -26.10
N SER A 41 -34.35 5.32 -26.95
CA SER A 41 -34.58 4.04 -27.62
C SER A 41 -34.56 2.84 -26.65
N ILE A 42 -33.74 2.89 -25.59
CA ILE A 42 -33.68 1.81 -24.59
C ILE A 42 -34.70 2.02 -23.48
N SER A 43 -34.97 3.27 -23.08
CA SER A 43 -35.99 3.59 -22.06
C SER A 43 -37.40 3.12 -22.46
N THR A 44 -37.68 3.02 -23.75
CA THR A 44 -38.98 2.57 -24.29
C THR A 44 -39.12 1.03 -24.29
N LEU A 45 -38.03 0.27 -24.21
CA LEU A 45 -38.04 -1.21 -24.20
C LEU A 45 -38.17 -1.82 -22.80
N VAL A 46 -38.27 -1.02 -21.75
CA VAL A 46 -38.09 -1.47 -20.36
C VAL A 46 -39.41 -1.50 -19.57
N ALA A 47 -40.30 -2.40 -19.97
CA ALA A 47 -41.40 -2.90 -19.15
C ALA A 47 -41.55 -4.41 -19.37
N LEU A 48 -40.52 -5.16 -18.96
CA LEU A 48 -40.60 -6.61 -18.83
C LEU A 48 -41.12 -6.90 -17.43
N ASP A 49 -42.44 -6.90 -17.37
CA ASP A 49 -43.23 -7.14 -16.18
C ASP A 49 -43.31 -8.66 -15.95
N ASP A 50 -42.99 -9.11 -14.73
CA ASP A 50 -43.22 -10.49 -14.32
C ASP A 50 -44.70 -10.63 -13.92
N GLU A 51 -45.43 -11.53 -14.59
CA GLU A 51 -46.87 -11.76 -14.37
C GLU A 51 -47.18 -12.37 -12.99
N ARG A 52 -46.16 -12.79 -12.23
CA ARG A 52 -46.34 -13.27 -10.86
C ARG A 52 -46.80 -12.14 -9.94
N THR A 53 -47.67 -12.48 -8.99
CA THR A 53 -48.12 -11.53 -7.96
C THR A 53 -46.91 -11.11 -7.12
N PRO A 54 -46.67 -9.80 -6.89
CA PRO A 54 -45.52 -9.35 -6.12
C PRO A 54 -45.65 -9.69 -4.64
N ASP A 55 -44.60 -10.26 -4.06
CA ASP A 55 -44.47 -10.55 -2.64
C ASP A 55 -43.60 -9.49 -1.94
N PRO A 56 -43.74 -9.30 -0.61
CA PRO A 56 -42.81 -8.45 0.15
C PRO A 56 -41.35 -8.87 -0.05
N GLY A 57 -40.50 -7.90 -0.40
CA GLY A 57 -39.10 -8.09 -0.77
C GLY A 57 -38.85 -8.02 -2.29
N ASP A 58 -39.90 -8.12 -3.12
CA ASP A 58 -39.75 -7.99 -4.57
C ASP A 58 -39.49 -6.54 -5.01
N LYS A 59 -38.67 -6.38 -6.05
CA LYS A 59 -38.56 -5.09 -6.75
C LYS A 59 -39.81 -4.90 -7.60
N VAL A 60 -40.53 -3.81 -7.38
CA VAL A 60 -41.83 -3.54 -8.02
C VAL A 60 -41.85 -2.18 -8.70
N ARG A 61 -42.72 -2.06 -9.70
CA ARG A 61 -43.14 -0.80 -10.29
C ARG A 61 -44.60 -0.55 -9.93
N ILE A 62 -44.88 0.60 -9.33
CA ILE A 62 -46.24 1.04 -8.99
C ILE A 62 -46.71 2.03 -10.05
N TYR A 63 -47.93 1.83 -10.53
CA TYR A 63 -48.65 2.76 -11.39
C TYR A 63 -49.76 3.41 -10.57
N LEU A 64 -49.79 4.74 -10.52
CA LEU A 64 -50.82 5.51 -9.83
C LEU A 64 -51.92 5.99 -10.79
N ASN A 65 -53.10 6.29 -10.25
CA ASN A 65 -54.24 6.79 -11.03
C ASN A 65 -53.95 8.13 -11.73
N ASP A 66 -53.01 8.91 -11.20
CA ASP A 66 -52.58 10.19 -11.77
C ASP A 66 -51.54 10.04 -12.90
N GLY A 67 -51.20 8.81 -13.27
CA GLY A 67 -50.23 8.48 -14.32
C GLY A 67 -48.78 8.49 -13.87
N ARG A 68 -48.49 8.81 -12.60
CA ARG A 68 -47.12 8.69 -12.06
C ARG A 68 -46.74 7.23 -11.88
N ARG A 69 -45.45 6.95 -12.02
CA ARG A 69 -44.84 5.64 -11.78
C ARG A 69 -43.70 5.74 -10.79
N PHE A 70 -43.58 4.73 -9.92
CA PHE A 70 -42.52 4.62 -8.93
C PHE A 70 -41.90 3.23 -8.99
N GLU A 71 -40.58 3.13 -8.82
CA GLU A 71 -39.86 1.87 -8.69
C GLU A 71 -39.23 1.78 -7.30
N GLY A 72 -39.34 0.61 -6.68
CA GLY A 72 -38.79 0.37 -5.35
C GLY A 72 -38.97 -1.08 -4.89
N VAL A 73 -38.68 -1.35 -3.63
CA VAL A 73 -38.87 -2.68 -3.04
C VAL A 73 -40.20 -2.73 -2.29
N LEU A 74 -41.05 -3.72 -2.59
CA LEU A 74 -42.33 -3.89 -1.91
C LEU A 74 -42.07 -4.30 -0.45
N MET A 75 -42.44 -3.47 0.51
CA MET A 75 -42.24 -3.76 1.93
C MET A 75 -43.46 -4.43 2.54
N ALA A 76 -44.65 -3.94 2.18
CA ALA A 76 -45.91 -4.51 2.64
C ALA A 76 -47.05 -4.15 1.69
N ARG A 77 -48.04 -5.04 1.61
CA ARG A 77 -49.30 -4.79 0.92
C ARG A 77 -50.44 -5.14 1.86
N THR A 78 -51.30 -4.17 2.15
CA THR A 78 -52.49 -4.33 2.99
C THR A 78 -53.74 -3.94 2.20
N GLU A 79 -54.92 -4.11 2.79
CA GLU A 79 -56.18 -3.66 2.19
C GLU A 79 -56.29 -2.13 2.08
N ARG A 80 -55.47 -1.37 2.83
CA ARG A 80 -55.54 0.10 2.91
C ARG A 80 -54.39 0.81 2.21
N GLU A 81 -53.20 0.22 2.24
CA GLU A 81 -51.99 0.82 1.70
C GLU A 81 -51.03 -0.20 1.09
N VAL A 82 -50.27 0.27 0.09
CA VAL A 82 -49.08 -0.38 -0.47
C VAL A 82 -47.86 0.42 0.01
N ARG A 83 -46.93 -0.24 0.70
CA ARG A 83 -45.71 0.39 1.21
C ARG A 83 -44.50 -0.09 0.41
N VAL A 84 -43.76 0.86 -0.13
CA VAL A 84 -42.58 0.60 -0.97
C VAL A 84 -41.40 1.43 -0.50
N GLU A 85 -40.23 0.81 -0.46
CA GLU A 85 -38.98 1.50 -0.21
C GLU A 85 -38.43 2.08 -1.53
N ILE A 86 -38.34 3.40 -1.59
CA ILE A 86 -37.77 4.14 -2.73
C ILE A 86 -36.57 4.92 -2.21
N SER A 87 -35.38 4.63 -2.73
CA SER A 87 -34.14 5.30 -2.30
C SER A 87 -33.94 5.29 -0.77
N ARG A 88 -34.27 4.16 -0.11
CA ARG A 88 -34.22 3.96 1.36
C ARG A 88 -35.21 4.79 2.19
N VAL A 89 -36.21 5.37 1.53
CA VAL A 89 -37.35 6.02 2.21
C VAL A 89 -38.57 5.15 2.02
N GLU A 90 -39.24 4.82 3.13
CA GLU A 90 -40.52 4.11 3.10
C GLU A 90 -41.63 5.08 2.68
N VAL A 91 -42.27 4.79 1.56
CA VAL A 91 -43.37 5.57 1.02
C VAL A 91 -44.62 4.70 0.99
N GLY A 92 -45.68 5.19 1.64
CA GLY A 92 -47.01 4.57 1.63
C GLY A 92 -47.90 5.19 0.57
N PHE A 93 -48.56 4.35 -0.22
CA PHE A 93 -49.57 4.73 -1.20
C PHE A 93 -50.91 4.13 -0.81
N ALA A 94 -51.99 4.92 -0.77
CA ALA A 94 -53.32 4.39 -0.51
C ALA A 94 -53.73 3.46 -1.67
N VAL A 95 -54.32 2.30 -1.36
CA VAL A 95 -54.68 1.30 -2.39
C VAL A 95 -55.60 1.88 -3.47
N GLN A 96 -56.48 2.81 -3.10
CA GLN A 96 -57.38 3.50 -4.02
C GLN A 96 -56.67 4.38 -5.06
N ASP A 97 -55.44 4.80 -4.80
CA ASP A 97 -54.63 5.65 -5.68
C ASP A 97 -53.72 4.82 -6.60
N VAL A 98 -53.64 3.50 -6.37
CA VAL A 98 -52.77 2.57 -7.09
C VAL A 98 -53.58 1.81 -8.15
N VAL A 99 -53.19 1.95 -9.42
CA VAL A 99 -53.75 1.22 -10.55
C VAL A 99 -53.25 -0.23 -10.56
N SER A 100 -51.94 -0.39 -10.46
CA SER A 100 -51.29 -1.71 -10.46
C SER A 100 -49.94 -1.67 -9.77
N VAL A 101 -49.56 -2.81 -9.22
CA VAL A 101 -48.22 -3.08 -8.69
C VAL A 101 -47.69 -4.27 -9.45
N VAL A 102 -46.60 -4.06 -10.18
CA VAL A 102 -46.05 -5.07 -11.07
C VAL A 102 -44.66 -5.45 -10.62
N ARG A 103 -44.38 -6.75 -10.60
CA ARG A 103 -43.07 -7.26 -10.22
C ARG A 103 -42.09 -7.04 -11.38
N LEU A 104 -40.91 -6.55 -11.07
CA LEU A 104 -39.83 -6.44 -12.03
C LEU A 104 -38.96 -7.69 -11.94
N ALA A 105 -38.68 -8.30 -13.09
CA ALA A 105 -37.72 -9.39 -13.18
C ALA A 105 -36.32 -8.94 -12.70
N PRO A 106 -35.47 -9.86 -12.20
CA PRO A 106 -34.09 -9.57 -11.81
C PRO A 106 -33.32 -8.86 -12.93
N PRO A 107 -32.40 -7.94 -12.59
CA PRO A 107 -31.62 -7.20 -13.59
C PRO A 107 -30.92 -8.09 -14.62
N GLU A 108 -30.42 -9.26 -14.24
CA GLU A 108 -29.74 -10.21 -15.12
C GLU A 108 -30.69 -10.82 -16.16
N GLU A 109 -31.91 -11.16 -15.78
CA GLU A 109 -32.93 -11.72 -16.68
C GLU A 109 -33.41 -10.65 -17.67
N ARG A 110 -33.58 -9.42 -17.18
CA ARG A 110 -33.87 -8.26 -18.02
C ARG A 110 -32.74 -7.95 -18.99
N PHE A 111 -31.49 -8.06 -18.55
CA PHE A 111 -30.32 -7.92 -19.41
C PHE A 111 -30.38 -8.90 -20.58
N GLN A 112 -30.60 -10.18 -20.30
CA GLN A 112 -30.67 -11.23 -21.32
C GLN A 112 -31.81 -10.99 -22.31
N THR A 113 -32.98 -10.58 -21.81
CA THR A 113 -34.13 -10.30 -22.66
C THR A 113 -33.89 -9.10 -23.56
N LEU A 114 -33.35 -8.00 -23.02
CA LEU A 114 -32.96 -6.83 -23.82
C LEU A 114 -31.88 -7.20 -24.83
N ARG A 115 -30.90 -8.02 -24.44
CA ARG A 115 -29.84 -8.47 -25.34
C ARG A 115 -30.37 -9.28 -26.52
N ALA A 116 -31.39 -10.12 -26.30
CA ALA A 116 -32.02 -10.93 -27.34
C ALA A 116 -32.83 -10.10 -28.36
N LEU A 117 -33.24 -8.89 -27.98
CA LEU A 117 -33.97 -7.96 -28.85
C LEU A 117 -33.04 -7.06 -29.69
N ILE A 118 -31.76 -6.99 -29.33
CA ILE A 118 -30.76 -6.16 -30.02
C ILE A 118 -29.98 -7.05 -30.99
N GLU A 119 -29.88 -6.62 -32.25
CA GLU A 119 -29.10 -7.30 -33.28
C GLU A 119 -27.60 -7.26 -32.96
N ASP A 120 -26.86 -8.29 -33.32
CA ASP A 120 -25.43 -8.42 -32.96
C ASP A 120 -24.55 -7.31 -33.56
N GLU A 121 -24.99 -6.73 -34.68
CA GLU A 121 -24.32 -5.66 -35.43
C GLU A 121 -24.73 -4.25 -34.99
N ASP A 122 -25.77 -4.12 -34.15
CA ASP A 122 -26.22 -2.83 -33.61
C ASP A 122 -25.38 -2.42 -32.41
N PHE A 123 -24.13 -2.03 -32.69
CA PHE A 123 -23.12 -1.74 -31.67
C PHE A 123 -23.52 -0.61 -30.72
N ASP A 124 -24.19 0.43 -31.22
CA ASP A 124 -24.63 1.56 -30.40
C ASP A 124 -25.65 1.10 -29.35
N ARG A 125 -26.66 0.30 -29.73
CA ARG A 125 -27.63 -0.25 -28.77
C ARG A 125 -27.00 -1.23 -27.79
N ARG A 126 -26.01 -2.01 -28.22
CA ARG A 126 -25.26 -2.91 -27.34
C ARG A 126 -24.43 -2.16 -26.30
N VAL A 127 -23.80 -1.03 -26.69
CA VAL A 127 -23.14 -0.12 -25.74
C VAL A 127 -24.15 0.52 -24.78
N GLY A 128 -25.32 0.91 -25.28
CA GLY A 128 -26.43 1.38 -24.45
C GLY A 128 -26.87 0.34 -23.41
N LEU A 129 -27.00 -0.92 -23.81
CA LEU A 129 -27.32 -2.04 -22.92
C LEU A 129 -26.23 -2.25 -21.86
N ALA A 130 -24.95 -2.16 -22.22
CA ALA A 130 -23.86 -2.26 -21.27
C ALA A 130 -23.86 -1.12 -20.25
N ASN A 131 -24.18 0.11 -20.67
CA ASN A 131 -24.34 1.23 -19.76
C ASN A 131 -25.51 1.03 -18.79
N TRP A 132 -26.64 0.51 -19.28
CA TRP A 132 -27.75 0.12 -18.42
C TRP A 132 -27.34 -0.96 -17.41
N ALA A 133 -26.62 -2.00 -17.85
CA ALA A 133 -26.13 -3.07 -16.98
C ALA A 133 -25.19 -2.53 -15.88
N LYS A 134 -24.30 -1.60 -16.25
CA LYS A 134 -23.43 -0.87 -15.31
C LYS A 134 -24.23 -0.10 -14.26
N GLU A 135 -25.29 0.60 -14.65
CA GLU A 135 -26.16 1.33 -13.71
C GLU A 135 -26.93 0.39 -12.76
N GLN A 136 -27.21 -0.84 -13.18
CA GLN A 136 -27.80 -1.87 -12.33
C GLN A 136 -26.77 -2.61 -11.45
N GLY A 137 -25.47 -2.27 -11.53
CA GLY A 137 -24.40 -2.94 -10.78
C GLY A 137 -23.91 -4.26 -11.40
N LEU A 138 -24.35 -4.59 -12.61
CA LEU A 138 -23.98 -5.82 -13.33
C LEU A 138 -22.65 -5.64 -14.09
N LEU A 139 -21.58 -5.30 -13.37
CA LEU A 139 -20.33 -4.84 -13.99
C LEU A 139 -19.66 -5.89 -14.89
N VAL A 140 -19.75 -7.17 -14.55
CA VAL A 140 -19.19 -8.27 -15.36
C VAL A 140 -19.93 -8.40 -16.69
N LEU A 141 -21.27 -8.44 -16.66
CA LEU A 141 -22.09 -8.51 -17.88
C LEU A 141 -21.92 -7.27 -18.76
N ALA A 142 -21.82 -6.08 -18.13
CA ALA A 142 -21.53 -4.84 -18.84
C ALA A 142 -20.18 -4.87 -19.56
N LEU A 143 -19.14 -5.39 -18.89
CA LEU A 143 -17.79 -5.49 -19.45
C LEU A 143 -17.72 -6.51 -20.59
N ASP A 144 -18.35 -7.67 -20.42
CA ASP A 144 -18.41 -8.71 -21.46
C ASP A 144 -19.07 -8.18 -22.74
N GLU A 145 -20.17 -7.44 -22.59
CA GLU A 145 -20.90 -6.86 -23.73
C GLU A 145 -20.08 -5.80 -24.47
N VAL A 146 -19.44 -4.88 -23.75
CA VAL A 146 -18.55 -3.86 -24.33
C VAL A 146 -17.35 -4.49 -25.02
N ASN A 147 -16.77 -5.55 -24.43
CA ASN A 147 -15.66 -6.27 -25.04
C ASN A 147 -16.08 -7.00 -26.32
N ALA A 148 -17.31 -7.53 -26.38
CA ALA A 148 -17.85 -8.13 -27.59
C ALA A 148 -18.02 -7.09 -28.71
N VAL A 149 -18.48 -5.88 -28.39
CA VAL A 149 -18.54 -4.76 -29.35
C VAL A 149 -17.14 -4.37 -29.83
N LEU A 150 -16.20 -4.14 -28.91
CA LEU A 150 -14.81 -3.76 -29.25
C LEU A 150 -14.05 -4.84 -30.02
N LYS A 151 -14.46 -6.10 -29.92
CA LYS A 151 -13.90 -7.18 -30.74
C LYS A 151 -14.33 -7.07 -32.20
N ALA A 152 -15.54 -6.59 -32.46
CA ALA A 152 -16.09 -6.39 -33.80
C ALA A 152 -15.69 -5.03 -34.39
N ASP A 153 -15.73 -3.96 -33.58
CA ASP A 153 -15.24 -2.62 -33.91
C ASP A 153 -14.27 -2.10 -32.82
N PRO A 154 -12.96 -2.33 -32.99
CA PRO A 154 -11.96 -1.90 -32.02
C PRO A 154 -11.89 -0.38 -31.78
N MET A 155 -12.34 0.43 -32.74
CA MET A 155 -12.24 1.89 -32.71
C MET A 155 -13.55 2.59 -32.27
N HIS A 156 -14.55 1.82 -31.85
CA HIS A 156 -15.82 2.36 -31.38
C HIS A 156 -15.62 3.27 -30.16
N PRO A 157 -15.82 4.60 -30.29
CA PRO A 157 -15.41 5.56 -29.25
C PRO A 157 -16.21 5.40 -27.96
N GLU A 158 -17.50 5.10 -28.05
CA GLU A 158 -18.36 4.95 -26.87
C GLU A 158 -18.06 3.68 -26.08
N ALA A 159 -17.79 2.58 -26.77
CA ALA A 159 -17.42 1.31 -26.15
C ALA A 159 -16.06 1.44 -25.41
N GLN A 160 -15.07 2.16 -25.96
CA GLN A 160 -13.80 2.42 -25.26
C GLN A 160 -14.00 3.24 -23.97
N ARG A 161 -14.85 4.27 -24.02
CA ARG A 161 -15.21 5.06 -22.83
C ARG A 161 -15.94 4.22 -21.79
N ALA A 162 -16.92 3.42 -22.22
CA ALA A 162 -17.69 2.54 -21.35
C ALA A 162 -16.79 1.51 -20.66
N ARG A 163 -15.88 0.85 -21.40
CA ARG A 163 -14.91 -0.11 -20.83
C ARG A 163 -14.08 0.51 -19.71
N THR A 164 -13.47 1.67 -19.99
CA THR A 164 -12.62 2.38 -19.02
C THR A 164 -13.39 2.74 -17.75
N ALA A 165 -14.64 3.18 -17.88
CA ALA A 165 -15.50 3.52 -16.75
C ALA A 165 -15.89 2.27 -15.92
N ILE A 166 -16.25 1.17 -16.58
CA ILE A 166 -16.63 -0.09 -15.92
C ILE A 166 -15.43 -0.69 -15.16
N GLU A 167 -14.25 -0.77 -15.80
CA GLU A 167 -13.02 -1.27 -15.16
C GLU A 167 -12.65 -0.42 -13.92
N SER A 168 -12.80 0.90 -14.01
CA SER A 168 -12.57 1.80 -12.88
C SER A 168 -13.54 1.54 -11.72
N LEU A 169 -14.81 1.30 -12.00
CA LEU A 169 -15.81 0.95 -10.98
C LEU A 169 -15.51 -0.40 -10.33
N MET A 170 -15.18 -1.42 -11.12
CA MET A 170 -14.78 -2.74 -10.60
C MET A 170 -13.58 -2.62 -9.67
N GLN A 171 -12.59 -1.77 -10.00
CA GLN A 171 -11.44 -1.55 -9.14
C GLN A 171 -11.81 -0.86 -7.82
N ILE A 172 -12.75 0.10 -7.85
CA ILE A 172 -13.25 0.78 -6.65
C ILE A 172 -14.02 -0.21 -5.76
N GLU A 173 -14.88 -1.05 -6.33
CA GLU A 173 -15.62 -2.06 -5.59
C GLU A 173 -14.72 -3.12 -4.99
N ALA A 174 -13.72 -3.61 -5.74
CA ALA A 174 -12.73 -4.54 -5.21
C ALA A 174 -11.95 -3.94 -4.04
N ASN A 175 -11.61 -2.65 -4.11
CA ASN A 175 -10.95 -1.95 -3.01
C ASN A 175 -11.88 -1.80 -1.80
N ARG A 176 -13.16 -1.44 -2.00
CA ARG A 176 -14.15 -1.33 -0.91
C ARG A 176 -14.44 -2.68 -0.26
N ALA A 177 -14.60 -3.74 -1.04
CA ALA A 177 -14.84 -5.08 -0.54
C ALA A 177 -13.64 -5.55 0.31
N TRP A 178 -12.42 -5.24 -0.14
CA TRP A 178 -11.21 -5.46 0.64
C TRP A 178 -11.22 -4.66 1.95
N ASP A 179 -11.52 -3.35 1.90
CA ASP A 179 -11.60 -2.50 3.09
C ASP A 179 -12.63 -3.02 4.12
N LEU A 180 -13.81 -3.48 3.67
CA LEU A 180 -14.86 -4.04 4.54
C LEU A 180 -14.49 -5.41 5.13
N MET A 181 -13.88 -6.29 4.32
CA MET A 181 -13.35 -7.56 4.81
C MET A 181 -12.22 -7.32 5.84
N GLU A 182 -11.45 -6.27 5.65
CA GLU A 182 -10.34 -5.91 6.54
C GLU A 182 -10.82 -5.24 7.85
N GLU A 183 -11.89 -4.43 7.79
CA GLU A 183 -12.51 -3.82 8.98
C GLU A 183 -13.13 -4.87 9.91
N THR A 184 -13.75 -5.91 9.33
CA THR A 184 -14.32 -7.03 10.10
C THR A 184 -13.24 -7.89 10.77
N VAL A 185 -12.12 -8.17 10.10
CA VAL A 185 -11.00 -8.94 10.70
C VAL A 185 -10.27 -8.13 11.77
N ALA A 186 -10.17 -6.81 11.62
CA ALA A 186 -9.35 -6.00 12.50
C ALA A 186 -10.00 -5.59 13.83
N GLN A 187 -11.30 -5.84 14.02
CA GLN A 187 -11.95 -5.60 15.32
C GLN A 187 -11.53 -6.63 16.39
N ASP A 188 -10.99 -7.80 15.99
CA ASP A 188 -10.63 -8.89 16.90
C ASP A 188 -9.12 -9.02 17.20
N VAL A 189 -8.24 -8.23 16.54
CA VAL A 189 -6.78 -8.37 16.70
C VAL A 189 -6.21 -7.25 17.58
N ALA A 190 -5.49 -7.63 18.62
CA ALA A 190 -4.80 -6.69 19.50
C ALA A 190 -3.85 -5.77 18.70
N PRO A 191 -3.73 -4.48 19.06
CA PRO A 191 -2.89 -3.55 18.33
C PRO A 191 -1.42 -4.01 18.35
N PRO A 192 -0.68 -3.85 17.24
CA PRO A 192 0.69 -4.32 17.13
C PRO A 192 1.57 -3.64 18.19
N ARG A 193 2.29 -4.44 18.96
CA ARG A 193 3.23 -3.98 19.99
C ARG A 193 4.62 -3.83 19.41
N ARG A 194 5.41 -2.91 19.98
CA ARG A 194 6.86 -2.85 19.76
C ARG A 194 7.57 -3.96 20.52
N LEU A 195 8.55 -4.59 19.88
CA LEU A 195 9.43 -5.57 20.52
C LEU A 195 10.28 -4.91 21.63
N GLY A 196 10.47 -5.68 22.70
CA GLY A 196 11.38 -5.43 23.81
C GLY A 196 12.84 -5.42 23.36
N VAL A 197 13.75 -4.99 24.24
CA VAL A 197 15.19 -4.98 23.92
C VAL A 197 15.69 -6.40 23.73
N ASP A 198 15.23 -7.33 24.57
CA ASP A 198 15.65 -8.74 24.54
C ASP A 198 14.97 -9.53 23.41
N GLU A 199 13.88 -9.00 22.85
CA GLU A 199 13.14 -9.64 21.75
C GLU A 199 13.67 -9.23 20.36
N PHE A 200 14.59 -8.26 20.28
CA PHE A 200 15.20 -7.80 19.02
C PHE A 200 16.71 -7.69 19.19
N PRO A 201 17.50 -8.74 18.86
CA PRO A 201 18.94 -8.70 18.99
C PRO A 201 19.50 -7.62 18.08
N LEU A 202 20.38 -6.78 18.63
CA LEU A 202 21.10 -5.76 17.89
C LEU A 202 22.55 -6.19 17.72
N LEU A 203 23.16 -5.77 16.62
CA LEU A 203 24.60 -5.97 16.40
C LEU A 203 25.42 -5.32 17.51
N THR A 204 26.45 -6.04 17.92
CA THR A 204 27.46 -5.57 18.87
C THR A 204 28.40 -4.55 18.22
N SER A 205 29.11 -3.76 19.03
CA SER A 205 30.09 -2.80 18.53
C SER A 205 31.19 -3.44 17.68
N ASP A 206 31.61 -4.68 18.01
CA ASP A 206 32.63 -5.40 17.26
C ASP A 206 32.13 -5.86 15.88
N GLU A 207 30.87 -6.29 15.79
CA GLU A 207 30.22 -6.65 14.51
C GLU A 207 30.01 -5.42 13.63
N ILE A 208 29.57 -4.31 14.22
CA ILE A 208 29.44 -3.03 13.52
C ILE A 208 30.79 -2.57 12.98
N ASN A 209 31.83 -2.63 13.81
CA ASN A 209 33.18 -2.27 13.40
C ASN A 209 33.67 -3.18 12.26
N LEU A 210 33.39 -4.49 12.31
CA LEU A 210 33.72 -5.40 11.22
C LEU A 210 33.03 -5.00 9.91
N MET A 211 31.75 -4.63 9.94
CA MET A 211 31.05 -4.10 8.76
C MET A 211 31.72 -2.81 8.25
N LYS A 212 32.12 -1.91 9.16
CA LYS A 212 32.86 -0.68 8.79
C LYS A 212 34.18 -1.00 8.09
N VAL A 213 34.90 -2.03 8.51
CA VAL A 213 36.13 -2.49 7.85
C VAL A 213 35.84 -2.91 6.41
N PHE A 214 34.77 -3.67 6.16
CA PHE A 214 34.39 -4.10 4.81
C PHE A 214 33.92 -2.96 3.89
N GLU A 215 33.38 -1.88 4.47
CA GLU A 215 32.84 -0.73 3.72
C GLU A 215 33.80 0.45 3.61
N VAL A 216 35.02 0.35 4.15
CA VAL A 216 35.99 1.46 4.14
C VAL A 216 36.54 1.71 2.74
N ASP A 217 36.55 2.97 2.31
CA ASP A 217 37.30 3.40 1.13
C ASP A 217 38.74 3.72 1.56
N LEU A 218 39.71 2.90 1.11
CA LEU A 218 41.11 3.05 1.47
C LEU A 218 41.77 4.33 0.94
N ARG A 219 41.13 5.01 -0.02
CA ARG A 219 41.58 6.32 -0.53
C ARG A 219 41.15 7.46 0.40
N ASP A 220 40.13 7.20 1.23
CA ASP A 220 39.65 8.13 2.24
C ASP A 220 40.39 7.84 3.55
N THR A 221 41.27 8.76 3.95
CA THR A 221 42.16 8.62 5.12
C THR A 221 41.45 8.81 6.46
N ARG A 222 40.21 8.30 6.56
CA ARG A 222 39.51 8.15 7.84
C ARG A 222 40.39 7.46 8.87
N ARG A 223 40.11 7.72 10.14
CA ARG A 223 40.90 7.22 11.28
C ARG A 223 40.76 5.69 11.40
N ILE A 224 41.61 4.97 10.68
CA ILE A 224 41.86 3.54 10.82
C ILE A 224 42.94 3.38 11.89
N LEU A 225 42.65 2.55 12.89
CA LEU A 225 43.61 2.19 13.93
C LEU A 225 43.90 0.69 13.83
N ILE A 226 45.18 0.37 13.65
CA ILE A 226 45.69 -1.01 13.66
C ILE A 226 46.78 -1.05 14.72
N LYS A 227 46.58 -1.89 15.73
CA LYS A 227 47.55 -2.04 16.82
C LYS A 227 48.82 -2.70 16.30
N ARG A 228 49.96 -2.40 16.94
CA ARG A 228 51.24 -2.98 16.54
C ARG A 228 51.21 -4.51 16.60
N GLU A 229 50.56 -5.04 17.62
CA GLU A 229 50.39 -6.47 17.86
C GLU A 229 49.65 -7.16 16.71
N THR A 230 48.61 -6.52 16.17
CA THR A 230 47.88 -7.00 14.99
C THR A 230 48.77 -7.07 13.75
N VAL A 231 49.66 -6.09 13.58
CA VAL A 231 50.65 -6.09 12.49
C VAL A 231 51.66 -7.22 12.68
N ASP A 232 52.12 -7.45 13.91
CA ASP A 232 53.02 -8.57 14.24
C ASP A 232 52.36 -9.92 13.93
N HIS A 233 51.07 -10.09 14.30
CA HIS A 233 50.28 -11.27 13.96
C HIS A 233 50.15 -11.48 12.45
N LEU A 234 49.86 -10.43 11.69
CA LEU A 234 49.81 -10.47 10.22
C LEU A 234 51.14 -10.96 9.64
N LEU A 235 52.26 -10.35 10.06
CA LEU A 235 53.60 -10.66 9.57
C LEU A 235 54.04 -12.08 9.94
N ALA A 236 53.60 -12.61 11.08
CA ALA A 236 53.92 -13.97 11.52
C ALA A 236 53.03 -15.01 10.83
N ARG A 237 51.72 -14.80 10.81
CA ARG A 237 50.72 -15.76 10.30
C ARG A 237 50.80 -15.94 8.78
N TYR A 238 51.11 -14.87 8.06
CA TYR A 238 51.14 -14.83 6.59
C TYR A 238 52.57 -14.73 6.03
N ALA A 239 53.58 -15.19 6.79
CA ALA A 239 54.99 -15.08 6.40
C ALA A 239 55.33 -15.72 5.05
N ASP A 240 54.58 -16.76 4.64
CA ASP A 240 54.77 -17.46 3.36
C ASP A 240 54.13 -16.71 2.16
N ASN A 241 53.36 -15.65 2.41
CA ASN A 241 52.74 -14.88 1.34
C ASN A 241 53.74 -13.88 0.72
N PRO A 242 53.88 -13.80 -0.62
CA PRO A 242 54.82 -12.89 -1.28
C PRO A 242 54.65 -11.40 -0.95
N LEU A 243 53.47 -10.98 -0.51
CA LEU A 243 53.19 -9.58 -0.11
C LEU A 243 53.68 -9.26 1.32
N ILE A 244 54.10 -10.27 2.08
CA ILE A 244 54.54 -10.15 3.46
C ILE A 244 56.07 -10.22 3.51
N PRO A 245 56.74 -9.19 4.07
CA PRO A 245 58.19 -9.20 4.15
C PRO A 245 58.70 -10.20 5.19
N THR A 246 59.68 -11.01 4.78
CA THR A 246 60.33 -12.00 5.65
C THR A 246 61.60 -11.47 6.32
N THR A 247 62.28 -10.49 5.72
CA THR A 247 63.51 -9.88 6.26
C THR A 247 63.22 -8.94 7.44
N ARG A 248 64.21 -8.78 8.33
CA ARG A 248 64.09 -7.87 9.48
C ARG A 248 63.84 -6.43 9.05
N GLU A 249 64.57 -5.98 8.03
CA GLU A 249 64.47 -4.65 7.44
C GLU A 249 63.09 -4.46 6.81
N GLY A 250 62.57 -5.47 6.10
CA GLY A 250 61.26 -5.45 5.48
C GLY A 250 60.12 -5.38 6.52
N LYS A 251 60.20 -6.15 7.60
CA LYS A 251 59.23 -6.09 8.72
C LYS A 251 59.25 -4.71 9.39
N ALA A 252 60.43 -4.15 9.65
CA ALA A 252 60.58 -2.81 10.21
C ALA A 252 60.05 -1.70 9.27
N ALA A 253 60.19 -1.88 7.96
CA ALA A 253 59.56 -1.00 6.96
C ALA A 253 58.03 -1.16 6.95
N PHE A 254 57.53 -2.39 7.12
CA PHE A 254 56.10 -2.67 7.14
C PHE A 254 55.38 -1.98 8.30
N HIS A 255 55.95 -1.97 9.51
CA HIS A 255 55.38 -1.24 10.67
C HIS A 255 55.31 0.28 10.47
N ARG A 256 56.04 0.84 9.50
CA ARG A 256 56.03 2.28 9.19
C ARG A 256 55.03 2.65 8.10
N LYS A 257 54.36 1.66 7.49
CA LYS A 257 53.26 1.90 6.55
C LYS A 257 52.09 2.58 7.26
N SER A 258 51.32 3.33 6.50
CA SER A 258 50.05 3.86 7.00
C SER A 258 49.07 2.72 7.28
N ALA A 259 48.11 2.97 8.18
CA ALA A 259 47.07 1.99 8.51
C ALA A 259 46.27 1.56 7.26
N SER A 260 45.99 2.47 6.32
CA SER A 260 45.32 2.15 5.06
C SER A 260 46.15 1.22 4.17
N GLU A 261 47.47 1.43 4.06
CA GLU A 261 48.35 0.52 3.30
C GLU A 261 48.46 -0.85 3.96
N ILE A 262 48.50 -0.92 5.28
CA ILE A 262 48.50 -2.19 6.01
C ILE A 262 47.17 -2.92 5.77
N LEU A 263 46.03 -2.22 5.87
CA LEU A 263 44.72 -2.80 5.62
C LEU A 263 44.54 -3.27 4.16
N ASP A 264 45.07 -2.53 3.18
CA ASP A 264 45.12 -2.98 1.78
C ASP A 264 45.84 -4.34 1.64
N VAL A 265 47.00 -4.49 2.31
CA VAL A 265 47.71 -5.76 2.34
C VAL A 265 46.86 -6.85 3.00
N MET A 266 46.21 -6.55 4.14
CA MET A 266 45.32 -7.48 4.83
C MET A 266 44.15 -7.96 3.93
N PHE A 267 43.61 -7.10 3.07
CA PHE A 267 42.60 -7.51 2.07
C PHE A 267 43.19 -8.39 0.98
N ARG A 268 44.36 -8.03 0.43
CA ARG A 268 45.01 -8.80 -0.65
C ARG A 268 45.42 -10.20 -0.21
N VAL A 269 45.91 -10.35 1.02
CA VAL A 269 46.25 -11.67 1.59
C VAL A 269 45.06 -12.38 2.23
N ARG A 270 43.88 -11.74 2.25
CA ARG A 270 42.62 -12.26 2.81
C ARG A 270 42.72 -12.65 4.29
N ALA A 271 43.39 -11.83 5.11
CA ALA A 271 43.55 -12.04 6.56
C ALA A 271 42.26 -11.76 7.36
N ARG A 272 41.17 -12.46 7.05
CA ARG A 272 39.81 -12.22 7.55
C ARG A 272 39.72 -12.28 9.07
N GLU A 273 40.49 -13.15 9.70
CA GLU A 273 40.54 -13.31 11.15
C GLU A 273 41.08 -12.07 11.87
N LEU A 274 41.92 -11.29 11.18
CA LEU A 274 42.52 -10.07 11.75
C LEU A 274 41.65 -8.83 11.53
N TYR A 275 40.57 -8.91 10.74
CA TYR A 275 39.71 -7.74 10.46
C TYR A 275 38.99 -7.24 11.72
N ARG A 276 38.69 -8.13 12.67
CA ARG A 276 38.09 -7.76 13.96
C ARG A 276 39.03 -6.93 14.84
N GLU A 277 40.34 -7.01 14.61
CA GLU A 277 41.34 -6.24 15.35
C GLU A 277 41.57 -4.82 14.78
N VAL A 278 41.09 -4.56 13.57
CA VAL A 278 41.17 -3.25 12.91
C VAL A 278 40.02 -2.39 13.38
N GLN A 279 40.30 -1.21 13.93
CA GLN A 279 39.26 -0.28 14.39
C GLN A 279 39.04 0.86 13.39
N ILE A 280 37.80 1.04 12.98
CA ILE A 280 37.37 2.17 12.15
C ILE A 280 36.63 3.16 13.05
N VAL A 281 37.29 4.27 13.39
CA VAL A 281 36.77 5.24 14.37
C VAL A 281 35.52 5.97 13.87
N ASP A 282 35.53 6.38 12.60
CA ASP A 282 34.44 7.10 11.96
C ASP A 282 33.62 6.20 11.02
N GLN A 283 32.36 6.55 10.75
CA GLN A 283 31.55 5.77 9.81
C GLN A 283 32.04 5.93 8.34
N PRO A 284 32.01 4.86 7.53
CA PRO A 284 32.17 4.95 6.08
C PRO A 284 31.15 5.89 5.45
N ARG A 285 31.51 6.53 4.32
CA ARG A 285 30.68 7.57 3.69
C ARG A 285 29.33 6.98 3.25
N SER A 286 29.35 5.79 2.67
CA SER A 286 28.16 5.04 2.27
C SER A 286 27.21 4.80 3.45
N MET A 287 27.75 4.34 4.58
CA MET A 287 26.97 4.10 5.80
C MET A 287 26.46 5.38 6.46
N GLY A 288 27.24 6.46 6.44
CA GLY A 288 26.77 7.76 6.90
C GLY A 288 25.64 8.31 6.03
N PHE A 289 25.75 8.15 4.71
CA PHE A 289 24.69 8.53 3.79
C PHE A 289 23.43 7.68 4.00
N PHE A 290 23.57 6.36 4.19
CA PHE A 290 22.46 5.48 4.56
C PHE A 290 21.74 6.00 5.80
N ARG A 291 22.48 6.20 6.90
CA ARG A 291 21.94 6.70 8.17
C ARG A 291 21.11 7.96 7.97
N ASP A 292 21.68 8.96 7.30
CA ASP A 292 21.14 10.31 7.29
C ASP A 292 20.08 10.52 6.20
N LYS A 293 20.17 9.83 5.05
CA LYS A 293 19.33 10.09 3.87
C LYS A 293 18.33 8.99 3.55
N VAL A 294 18.59 7.76 3.99
CA VAL A 294 17.75 6.59 3.70
C VAL A 294 17.05 6.13 4.97
N HIS A 295 17.82 5.72 5.97
CA HIS A 295 17.33 5.16 7.23
C HIS A 295 16.48 6.17 8.01
N ALA A 296 17.08 7.28 8.44
CA ALA A 296 16.35 8.36 9.10
C ALA A 296 15.47 9.17 8.13
N GLY A 297 15.84 9.21 6.85
CA GLY A 297 15.17 10.02 5.84
C GLY A 297 13.76 9.53 5.51
N TRP A 298 13.55 8.22 5.41
CA TRP A 298 12.23 7.68 5.09
C TRP A 298 11.98 6.26 5.63
N LEU A 299 13.00 5.40 5.71
CA LEU A 299 12.83 3.98 6.03
C LEU A 299 12.19 3.78 7.41
N ILE A 300 12.69 4.50 8.43
CA ILE A 300 12.17 4.39 9.80
C ILE A 300 10.71 4.83 9.91
N ASN A 301 10.37 5.94 9.27
CA ASN A 301 9.06 6.57 9.42
C ASN A 301 7.99 5.97 8.51
N SER A 302 8.38 5.26 7.45
CA SER A 302 7.45 4.73 6.45
C SER A 302 7.36 3.21 6.51
N CYS A 303 8.48 2.52 6.69
CA CYS A 303 8.54 1.06 6.66
C CYS A 303 8.71 0.44 8.04
N ALA A 304 9.61 0.96 8.88
CA ALA A 304 9.88 0.41 10.22
C ALA A 304 8.89 0.89 11.30
N THR A 305 7.71 1.40 10.90
CA THR A 305 6.69 1.78 11.89
C THR A 305 6.18 0.54 12.62
N THR A 306 5.68 0.70 13.85
CA THR A 306 5.13 -0.42 14.63
C THR A 306 3.97 -1.13 13.93
N ARG A 307 3.23 -0.44 13.03
CA ARG A 307 2.13 -1.03 12.27
C ARG A 307 2.61 -1.82 11.04
N CYS A 308 3.81 -1.54 10.56
CA CYS A 308 4.39 -2.17 9.39
C CYS A 308 5.51 -3.12 9.83
N HIS A 309 6.76 -2.84 9.48
CA HIS A 309 7.89 -3.73 9.73
C HIS A 309 8.54 -3.57 11.11
N GLY A 310 8.03 -2.71 11.99
CA GLY A 310 8.63 -2.42 13.29
C GLY A 310 7.85 -2.91 14.51
N GLY A 311 6.86 -3.79 14.32
CA GLY A 311 6.06 -4.41 15.37
C GLY A 311 5.95 -5.92 15.20
N THR A 312 5.30 -6.61 16.14
CA THR A 312 5.21 -8.08 16.19
C THR A 312 4.54 -8.73 14.98
N GLU A 313 3.65 -8.01 14.30
CA GLU A 313 2.89 -8.51 13.14
C GLU A 313 3.60 -8.28 11.79
N ALA A 314 4.87 -7.85 11.81
CA ALA A 314 5.66 -7.51 10.62
C ALA A 314 6.02 -8.70 9.70
N GLY A 315 5.69 -9.93 10.11
CA GLY A 315 6.10 -11.14 9.42
C GLY A 315 7.61 -11.36 9.48
N THR A 316 8.20 -11.84 8.38
CA THR A 316 9.62 -12.20 8.33
C THR A 316 10.55 -10.98 8.24
N LEU A 317 10.12 -9.90 7.58
CA LEU A 317 10.88 -8.65 7.51
C LEU A 317 10.56 -7.77 8.72
N MET A 318 11.42 -7.83 9.73
CA MET A 318 11.32 -6.97 10.92
C MET A 318 12.49 -6.00 10.98
N LEU A 319 12.22 -4.73 11.29
CA LEU A 319 13.18 -3.64 11.43
C LEU A 319 13.07 -3.03 12.82
N ASN A 320 14.21 -2.67 13.41
CA ASN A 320 14.22 -2.01 14.71
C ASN A 320 13.92 -0.51 14.54
N ASN A 321 13.00 0.03 15.33
CA ASN A 321 12.61 1.44 15.33
C ASN A 321 12.90 2.17 16.65
N ARG A 322 13.59 1.50 17.59
CA ARG A 322 14.04 2.08 18.85
C ARG A 322 15.36 2.78 18.63
N ARG A 323 15.56 3.95 19.25
CA ARG A 323 16.80 4.74 19.11
C ARG A 323 17.27 4.81 17.65
N PRO A 324 16.44 5.30 16.71
CA PRO A 324 16.65 5.14 15.27
C PRO A 324 17.95 5.73 14.73
N THR A 325 18.61 6.62 15.48
CA THR A 325 19.89 7.22 15.11
C THR A 325 21.11 6.52 15.71
N ALA A 326 20.91 5.53 16.59
CA ALA A 326 22.00 4.76 17.20
C ALA A 326 22.65 3.83 16.17
N GLU A 327 23.98 3.67 16.23
CA GLU A 327 24.71 2.86 15.25
C GLU A 327 24.21 1.41 15.24
N GLU A 328 23.93 0.85 16.42
CA GLU A 328 23.42 -0.52 16.56
C GLU A 328 22.13 -0.70 15.77
N THR A 329 21.22 0.27 15.82
CA THR A 329 19.96 0.21 15.07
C THR A 329 20.17 0.40 13.57
N VAL A 330 21.03 1.33 13.18
CA VAL A 330 21.30 1.64 11.77
C VAL A 330 21.95 0.46 11.07
N TYR A 331 23.03 -0.08 11.64
CA TYR A 331 23.77 -1.19 11.05
C TYR A 331 22.99 -2.51 11.11
N THR A 332 22.23 -2.75 12.19
CA THR A 332 21.36 -3.94 12.25
C THR A 332 20.29 -3.87 11.17
N ASN A 333 19.58 -2.75 11.04
CA ASN A 333 18.57 -2.60 9.98
C ASN A 333 19.18 -2.71 8.58
N PHE A 334 20.38 -2.15 8.36
CA PHE A 334 21.10 -2.32 7.11
C PHE A 334 21.42 -3.79 6.83
N LEU A 335 21.94 -4.53 7.81
CA LEU A 335 22.24 -5.97 7.65
C LEU A 335 20.98 -6.77 7.32
N ILE A 336 19.86 -6.46 7.97
CA ILE A 336 18.56 -7.08 7.70
C ILE A 336 18.16 -6.86 6.25
N ILE A 337 18.14 -5.60 5.75
CA ILE A 337 17.71 -5.33 4.37
C ILE A 337 18.70 -5.87 3.32
N GLU A 338 19.99 -5.98 3.66
CA GLU A 338 21.02 -6.58 2.80
C GLU A 338 20.80 -8.09 2.62
N ARG A 339 20.46 -8.78 3.71
CA ARG A 339 20.27 -10.23 3.73
C ARG A 339 18.88 -10.67 3.34
N PHE A 340 17.88 -9.81 3.51
CA PHE A 340 16.50 -10.16 3.23
C PHE A 340 16.32 -10.60 1.77
N ARG A 341 15.53 -11.65 1.59
CA ARG A 341 15.08 -12.14 0.29
C ARG A 341 13.57 -12.07 0.25
N THR A 342 13.04 -11.57 -0.87
CA THR A 342 11.61 -11.60 -1.15
C THR A 342 11.14 -13.05 -1.28
N SER A 343 9.81 -13.26 -1.27
CA SER A 343 9.22 -14.62 -1.35
C SER A 343 9.62 -15.40 -2.61
N ASP A 344 10.01 -14.70 -3.68
CA ASP A 344 10.54 -15.27 -4.92
C ASP A 344 12.08 -15.40 -4.94
N GLY A 345 12.75 -15.17 -3.80
CA GLY A 345 14.18 -15.36 -3.61
C GLY A 345 15.07 -14.19 -4.06
N ARG A 346 14.51 -13.10 -4.58
CA ARG A 346 15.32 -11.94 -5.02
C ARG A 346 15.86 -11.13 -3.83
N PRO A 347 17.07 -10.53 -3.93
CA PRO A 347 17.55 -9.60 -2.92
C PRO A 347 16.70 -8.33 -2.89
N LEU A 348 16.47 -7.80 -1.69
CA LEU A 348 15.72 -6.56 -1.50
C LEU A 348 16.43 -5.34 -2.12
N ILE A 349 17.76 -5.39 -2.17
CA ILE A 349 18.64 -4.38 -2.79
C ILE A 349 19.25 -4.97 -4.07
N ASN A 350 19.03 -4.29 -5.20
CA ASN A 350 19.69 -4.62 -6.46
C ASN A 350 20.91 -3.70 -6.62
N TYR A 351 22.11 -4.22 -6.41
CA TYR A 351 23.33 -3.42 -6.55
C TYR A 351 23.67 -3.15 -8.02
N GLN A 352 23.38 -4.06 -8.94
CA GLN A 352 23.67 -3.89 -10.36
C GLN A 352 22.84 -2.76 -10.96
N GLU A 353 21.53 -2.75 -10.66
CA GLU A 353 20.57 -1.76 -11.13
C GLU A 353 19.78 -1.19 -9.94
N PRO A 354 20.36 -0.20 -9.22
CA PRO A 354 19.79 0.32 -7.98
C PRO A 354 18.34 0.78 -8.08
N GLU A 355 17.96 1.41 -9.20
CA GLU A 355 16.60 1.89 -9.45
C GLU A 355 15.56 0.77 -9.52
N LEU A 356 16.00 -0.46 -9.84
CA LEU A 356 15.16 -1.66 -9.93
C LEU A 356 15.13 -2.46 -8.62
N SER A 357 15.69 -1.92 -7.52
CA SER A 357 15.66 -2.57 -6.21
C SER A 357 14.21 -2.76 -5.75
N PRO A 358 13.79 -3.98 -5.33
CA PRO A 358 12.48 -4.18 -4.73
C PRO A 358 12.21 -3.23 -3.56
N LEU A 359 13.23 -2.89 -2.76
CA LEU A 359 13.16 -1.88 -1.68
C LEU A 359 12.54 -0.55 -2.15
N LEU A 360 12.89 -0.11 -3.36
CA LEU A 360 12.40 1.14 -3.94
C LEU A 360 11.00 1.00 -4.51
N HIS A 361 10.74 -0.09 -5.23
CA HIS A 361 9.43 -0.35 -5.82
C HIS A 361 8.32 -0.59 -4.79
N PHE A 362 8.66 -1.15 -3.63
CA PHE A 362 7.77 -1.24 -2.48
C PHE A 362 7.40 0.11 -1.86
N GLY A 363 8.18 1.16 -2.12
CA GLY A 363 7.86 2.53 -1.70
C GLY A 363 7.12 3.35 -2.74
N LEU A 364 7.00 2.89 -3.99
CA LEU A 364 6.33 3.63 -5.08
C LEU A 364 4.80 3.45 -5.07
N PRO A 365 4.04 4.34 -5.73
CA PRO A 365 2.66 4.07 -6.08
C PRO A 365 2.55 2.77 -6.89
N ARG A 366 1.47 2.02 -6.70
CA ARG A 366 1.34 0.66 -7.25
C ARG A 366 1.39 0.67 -8.78
N GLU A 367 0.82 1.71 -9.38
CA GLU A 367 0.77 1.99 -10.80
C GLU A 367 2.14 2.31 -11.42
N GLU A 368 3.11 2.77 -10.63
CA GLU A 368 4.48 3.06 -11.10
C GLU A 368 5.50 1.95 -10.76
N ALA A 369 5.11 1.03 -9.87
CA ALA A 369 5.98 -0.01 -9.34
C ALA A 369 6.01 -1.24 -10.25
N LEU A 370 7.21 -1.72 -10.59
CA LEU A 370 7.38 -3.01 -11.27
C LEU A 370 7.05 -4.19 -10.36
N THR A 371 7.34 -4.04 -9.07
CA THR A 371 6.98 -5.01 -8.03
C THR A 371 6.35 -4.22 -6.89
N PRO A 372 5.03 -4.02 -6.89
CA PRO A 372 4.36 -3.20 -5.88
C PRO A 372 4.42 -3.89 -4.51
N HIS A 373 4.33 -3.09 -3.45
CA HIS A 373 4.20 -3.62 -2.09
C HIS A 373 2.94 -4.53 -1.97
N PRO A 374 2.99 -5.61 -1.19
CA PRO A 374 1.80 -6.40 -0.83
C PRO A 374 0.66 -5.52 -0.29
N ARG A 375 -0.60 -5.94 -0.48
CA ARG A 375 -1.75 -5.22 0.09
C ARG A 375 -1.82 -5.51 1.59
N VAL A 376 -1.53 -4.50 2.42
CA VAL A 376 -1.58 -4.58 3.89
C VAL A 376 -2.13 -3.28 4.46
N ARG A 377 -2.73 -3.37 5.66
CA ARG A 377 -3.36 -2.24 6.33
C ARG A 377 -2.44 -1.06 6.54
N GLY A 378 -2.92 0.14 6.20
CA GLY A 378 -2.24 1.39 6.52
C GLY A 378 -0.92 1.60 5.77
N TRP A 379 -0.63 0.77 4.76
CA TRP A 379 0.45 1.05 3.82
C TRP A 379 0.07 2.23 2.92
N THR A 380 1.02 3.14 2.74
CA THR A 380 0.93 4.26 1.81
C THR A 380 2.24 4.40 1.05
N PRO A 381 2.23 4.85 -0.22
CA PRO A 381 3.45 5.10 -0.96
C PRO A 381 4.38 6.06 -0.20
N THR A 382 5.65 5.67 -0.09
CA THR A 382 6.70 6.50 0.53
C THR A 382 7.23 7.54 -0.46
N PHE A 383 7.35 7.13 -1.72
CA PHE A 383 7.80 7.96 -2.82
C PHE A 383 6.59 8.35 -3.66
N ARG A 384 6.58 9.59 -4.14
CA ARG A 384 5.55 10.04 -5.10
C ARG A 384 5.82 9.53 -6.51
N SER A 385 7.09 9.33 -6.84
CA SER A 385 7.56 8.84 -8.13
C SER A 385 9.05 8.50 -8.05
N ARG A 386 9.62 7.97 -9.14
CA ARG A 386 11.07 7.71 -9.29
C ARG A 386 11.92 8.98 -9.28
N THR A 387 11.33 10.14 -9.55
CA THR A 387 12.03 11.44 -9.50
C THR A 387 11.95 12.08 -8.11
N ALA A 388 11.34 11.44 -7.11
CA ALA A 388 11.33 11.93 -5.76
C ALA A 388 12.75 11.95 -5.16
N ARG A 389 13.06 12.99 -4.36
CA ARG A 389 14.38 13.13 -3.73
C ARG A 389 14.77 11.91 -2.86
N PRO A 390 13.90 11.34 -2.00
CA PRO A 390 14.24 10.15 -1.22
C PRO A 390 14.57 8.92 -2.08
N PHE A 391 13.88 8.75 -3.21
CA PHE A 391 14.16 7.68 -4.17
C PHE A 391 15.59 7.83 -4.74
N ARG A 392 15.91 9.01 -5.30
CA ARG A 392 17.24 9.29 -5.86
C ARG A 392 18.36 9.19 -4.83
N ASN A 393 18.13 9.68 -3.60
CA ASN A 393 19.11 9.55 -2.52
C ASN A 393 19.41 8.07 -2.23
N THR A 394 18.38 7.22 -2.25
CA THR A 394 18.55 5.78 -1.98
C THR A 394 19.31 5.11 -3.13
N VAL A 395 19.04 5.50 -4.38
CA VAL A 395 19.83 5.07 -5.55
C VAL A 395 21.30 5.48 -5.42
N GLU A 396 21.56 6.74 -5.08
CA GLU A 396 22.91 7.27 -4.86
C GLU A 396 23.63 6.49 -3.75
N TRP A 397 22.95 6.22 -2.64
CA TRP A 397 23.49 5.41 -1.56
C TRP A 397 23.92 4.01 -2.02
N ILE A 398 23.04 3.28 -2.74
CA ILE A 398 23.35 1.93 -3.23
C ILE A 398 24.55 1.95 -4.19
N GLN A 399 24.72 3.03 -4.96
CA GLN A 399 25.88 3.23 -5.83
C GLN A 399 27.18 3.51 -5.06
N MET A 400 27.10 4.12 -3.87
CA MET A 400 28.25 4.37 -3.00
C MET A 400 28.79 3.13 -2.27
N MET A 401 27.99 2.06 -2.18
CA MET A 401 28.37 0.85 -1.45
C MET A 401 29.56 0.14 -2.11
N TYR A 402 30.45 -0.45 -1.31
CA TYR A 402 31.65 -1.12 -1.80
C TYR A 402 31.30 -2.27 -2.76
N ARG A 403 32.09 -2.42 -3.85
CA ARG A 403 31.93 -3.48 -4.86
C ARG A 403 33.27 -4.16 -5.18
N PRO A 404 33.29 -5.49 -5.39
CA PRO A 404 32.15 -6.42 -5.28
C PRO A 404 31.61 -6.50 -3.85
N ARG A 405 30.29 -6.77 -3.69
CA ARG A 405 29.66 -6.80 -2.37
C ARG A 405 30.34 -7.87 -1.49
N PRO A 406 30.82 -7.51 -0.29
CA PRO A 406 31.37 -8.49 0.63
C PRO A 406 30.24 -9.25 1.32
N GLU A 407 30.53 -10.49 1.70
CA GLU A 407 29.70 -11.19 2.67
C GLU A 407 30.23 -10.86 4.07
N TYR A 408 29.40 -10.26 4.93
CA TYR A 408 29.76 -10.00 6.31
C TYR A 408 29.73 -11.30 7.11
N PRO A 409 30.84 -11.74 7.72
CA PRO A 409 30.89 -12.98 8.51
C PRO A 409 30.34 -12.73 9.93
N ILE A 410 29.06 -12.38 9.98
CA ILE A 410 28.29 -12.07 11.19
C ILE A 410 27.12 -13.06 11.24
N GLU A 411 27.05 -13.85 12.30
CA GLU A 411 25.91 -14.73 12.55
C GLU A 411 24.78 -13.88 13.14
N TYR A 412 23.70 -13.71 12.37
CA TYR A 412 22.58 -12.87 12.80
C TYR A 412 21.29 -13.46 12.25
N ALA A 413 20.37 -13.76 13.17
CA ALA A 413 19.01 -14.19 12.87
C ALA A 413 18.04 -13.06 13.23
N PRO A 414 17.31 -12.48 12.26
CA PRO A 414 16.30 -11.46 12.56
C PRO A 414 15.11 -12.11 13.32
N PRO A 415 14.46 -11.37 14.24
CA PRO A 415 13.32 -11.89 14.99
C PRO A 415 12.20 -12.47 14.13
N GLY A 416 11.96 -11.90 12.94
CA GLY A 416 10.90 -12.35 12.05
C GLY A 416 11.15 -13.73 11.45
N GLU A 417 12.41 -14.11 11.22
CA GLU A 417 12.76 -15.46 10.75
C GLU A 417 12.63 -16.47 11.88
N VAL A 418 13.06 -16.11 13.10
CA VAL A 418 12.90 -16.97 14.29
C VAL A 418 11.42 -17.22 14.58
N ALA A 419 10.61 -16.17 14.60
CA ALA A 419 9.16 -16.29 14.83
C ALA A 419 8.45 -17.10 13.73
N ALA A 420 8.90 -16.98 12.47
CA ALA A 420 8.35 -17.77 11.38
C ALA A 420 8.74 -19.26 11.49
N ALA A 421 9.99 -19.56 11.88
CA ALA A 421 10.46 -20.92 12.11
C ALA A 421 9.71 -21.59 13.27
N GLU A 422 9.53 -20.90 14.40
CA GLU A 422 8.76 -21.41 15.54
C GLU A 422 7.29 -21.70 15.19
N LYS A 423 6.64 -20.84 14.39
CA LYS A 423 5.27 -21.07 13.90
C LYS A 423 5.18 -22.24 12.94
N ALA A 424 6.20 -22.50 12.12
CA ALA A 424 6.24 -23.63 11.20
C ALA A 424 6.43 -24.97 11.93
N GLU A 425 7.15 -24.97 13.06
CA GLU A 425 7.33 -26.17 13.90
C GLU A 425 6.12 -26.49 14.78
N ASN A 426 5.32 -25.49 15.15
CA ASN A 426 4.06 -25.65 15.88
C ASN A 426 2.88 -24.99 15.14
N PRO A 427 2.38 -25.59 14.05
CA PRO A 427 1.16 -25.09 13.42
C PRO A 427 0.01 -25.18 14.42
N ALA A 428 -0.61 -24.05 14.74
CA ALA A 428 -1.78 -24.02 15.62
C ALA A 428 -2.85 -24.99 15.08
N GLU A 429 -3.36 -25.87 15.95
CA GLU A 429 -4.49 -26.74 15.63
C GLU A 429 -5.65 -25.88 15.10
N PRO A 430 -6.32 -26.31 14.02
CA PRO A 430 -7.44 -25.57 13.46
C PRO A 430 -8.51 -25.36 14.54
N PRO A 431 -9.21 -24.21 14.55
CA PRO A 431 -10.24 -23.96 15.52
C PRO A 431 -11.30 -25.05 15.38
N VAL A 432 -11.53 -25.78 16.48
CA VAL A 432 -12.63 -26.73 16.59
C VAL A 432 -13.91 -25.94 16.41
N GLU A 433 -14.58 -26.10 15.27
CA GLU A 433 -15.93 -25.60 15.05
C GLU A 433 -16.81 -26.05 16.22
N ARG A 434 -17.41 -25.09 16.92
CA ARG A 434 -18.40 -25.32 17.97
C ARG A 434 -19.79 -25.00 17.47
#